data_AF-A0A935PSM8-F1
#
_entry.id   AF-A0A935PSM8-F1
#
_cell.length_a   1.000
_cell.length_b   1.000
_cell.length_c   1.000
_cell.angle_alpha   90.00
_cell.angle_beta   90.00
_cell.angle_gamma   90.00
#
_symmetry.space_group_name_H-M   'P 1'
#
loop_
_entity.id
_entity.type
_entity.pdbx_description
1 polymer ?
#
loop_
_entity_poly.entity_id
_entity_poly.type
_entity_poly.pdbx_seq_one_letter_code
_entity_poly.pdbx_strand_id
1 'polypeptide(L)'
;MHARIVRTSRQVLAGIGLMLLAIAVARAVPDFQADLFVRYPYAASLGCAACHTDPSSGALNPFGQAYLESGLAFTPGLEVLDSDGDGVSNGDELKFSPAGNPGDPQSKPGTGPPPTAQPTGEGAALYGSYCASCHGALASSSKRGASAARTTGAIAGNAGGMGYLSMLTPAQVDAITSALSAPVTTGSSSSNYTGLWWNPAESGWGISLNHQGDTVFAALFTYGETGAPMWLVMSAGTKQADGRTYAGTLYRARGPAFDAVPFTPVGPSAMTAVGNLAIAFDGSASATLTYTVNGATVVKRIVPQVFGGAAAVCTPTTGSRAGLSNYQDLWWNPAESGWGVTITHQADTMFAALFTYDASGNDLWLVMTQGTRQGDGSWRGDLYRTRGPAFNAQPFTPLAAGDVTKVGEARFAFSDGANGTLSFSVDGRAVTKSITRQVFASGSPSCTSPASAQPVAGTDGPTLYANHCASCHQPLATSTKGGTTLARTQSAIVGNVGGMGFLSNLSTAQLEAIVAALAPFVPTAPACGSCHSVPPVTGGHVRHEPRASCATCHGAGYGPGSTQAATHNNGVREVLAAIGWNAAARTCTNGCHGAGTWSTT
;
A
#
# COMPACT_ATOMS: atom_id res chain seq x y z
N MET A 1 78.24 20.73 -15.14
CA MET A 1 78.18 21.74 -14.06
C MET A 1 76.88 22.54 -14.29
N HIS A 2 75.79 22.51 -13.52
CA HIS A 2 75.43 21.97 -12.21
C HIS A 2 74.10 21.19 -12.31
N ALA A 3 73.91 20.19 -11.46
CA ALA A 3 72.76 19.28 -11.44
C ALA A 3 71.93 19.43 -10.13
N ARG A 4 70.61 19.60 -10.31
CA ARG A 4 69.48 18.78 -9.84
C ARG A 4 69.40 18.17 -8.40
N ILE A 5 68.17 18.30 -7.85
CA ILE A 5 67.31 17.32 -7.12
C ILE A 5 67.04 17.48 -5.60
N VAL A 6 65.78 17.86 -5.33
CA VAL A 6 64.72 17.45 -4.37
C VAL A 6 64.95 16.30 -3.34
N ARG A 7 64.45 16.50 -2.10
CA ARG A 7 63.73 15.52 -1.22
C ARG A 7 62.93 16.23 -0.10
N THR A 8 61.59 16.20 -0.14
CA THR A 8 60.61 15.50 0.74
C THR A 8 60.57 15.85 2.24
N SER A 9 59.41 16.33 2.71
CA SER A 9 59.07 16.49 4.14
C SER A 9 57.80 15.69 4.48
N ARG A 10 57.93 14.74 5.42
CA ARG A 10 56.84 14.15 6.22
C ARG A 10 56.54 15.09 7.38
N GLN A 11 55.27 15.31 7.75
CA GLN A 11 54.83 15.33 9.15
C GLN A 11 53.35 14.92 9.27
N VAL A 12 53.12 14.03 10.23
CA VAL A 12 51.84 13.48 10.69
C VAL A 12 51.35 14.38 11.83
N LEU A 13 50.08 14.78 11.83
CA LEU A 13 49.42 15.45 12.96
C LEU A 13 48.31 14.56 13.50
N ALA A 14 48.52 14.09 14.73
CA ALA A 14 47.60 13.34 15.54
C ALA A 14 46.52 14.28 16.12
N GLY A 15 45.25 13.92 15.96
CA GLY A 15 44.11 14.52 16.66
C GLY A 15 43.59 13.53 17.69
N ILE A 16 43.79 13.86 18.97
CA ILE A 16 43.37 13.10 20.15
C ILE A 16 41.84 13.12 20.25
N GLY A 17 41.25 11.92 20.31
CA GLY A 17 39.82 11.72 20.53
C GLY A 17 39.41 11.99 21.97
N LEU A 18 38.40 12.85 22.15
CA LEU A 18 37.66 13.00 23.39
C LEU A 18 36.41 12.11 23.30
N MET A 19 36.51 10.87 23.82
CA MET A 19 35.37 9.99 24.02
C MET A 19 34.49 10.58 25.13
N LEU A 20 33.35 11.16 24.75
CA LEU A 20 32.23 11.37 25.66
C LEU A 20 31.51 10.03 25.84
N LEU A 21 31.72 9.44 27.00
CA LEU A 21 31.03 8.24 27.48
C LEU A 21 29.56 8.60 27.72
N ALA A 22 28.71 8.42 26.72
CA ALA A 22 27.26 8.41 26.93
C ALA A 22 26.90 7.09 27.61
N ILE A 23 26.69 7.15 28.93
CA ILE A 23 26.09 6.05 29.68
C ILE A 23 24.65 5.91 29.17
N ALA A 24 24.43 4.96 28.27
CA ALA A 24 23.09 4.49 27.96
C ALA A 24 22.57 3.83 29.24
N VAL A 25 21.63 4.49 29.91
CA VAL A 25 20.83 3.83 30.95
C VAL A 25 19.92 2.86 30.21
N ALA A 26 20.36 1.61 30.05
CA ALA A 26 19.48 0.51 29.71
C ALA A 26 18.43 0.43 30.83
N ARG A 27 17.20 0.87 30.55
CA ARG A 27 16.08 0.62 31.45
C ARG A 27 15.71 -0.85 31.25
N ALA A 28 16.20 -1.71 32.15
CA ALA A 28 15.69 -3.07 32.27
C ALA A 28 14.20 -2.95 32.64
N VAL A 29 13.33 -3.19 31.67
CA VAL A 29 11.90 -3.38 31.93
C VAL A 29 11.81 -4.75 32.62
N PRO A 30 11.31 -4.84 33.86
CA PRO A 30 11.18 -6.12 34.54
C PRO A 30 10.36 -7.09 33.67
N ASP A 31 10.75 -8.37 33.60
CA ASP A 31 10.13 -9.39 32.73
C ASP A 31 8.58 -9.45 32.84
N PHE A 32 8.06 -9.07 34.01
CA PHE A 32 6.64 -8.90 34.27
C PHE A 32 5.95 -7.79 33.47
N GLN A 33 6.54 -6.60 33.31
CA GLN A 33 5.92 -5.53 32.53
C GLN A 33 5.83 -5.92 31.05
N ALA A 34 6.81 -6.69 30.57
CA ALA A 34 6.74 -7.28 29.24
C ALA A 34 5.60 -8.29 29.12
N ASP A 35 5.40 -9.18 30.11
CA ASP A 35 4.29 -10.16 30.11
C ASP A 35 2.91 -9.49 30.27
N LEU A 36 2.78 -8.50 31.16
CA LEU A 36 1.57 -7.70 31.37
C LEU A 36 1.15 -6.98 30.07
N PHE A 37 2.09 -6.38 29.33
CA PHE A 37 1.76 -5.62 28.11
C PHE A 37 1.53 -6.52 26.89
N VAL A 38 2.17 -7.70 26.85
CA VAL A 38 1.88 -8.72 25.84
C VAL A 38 0.47 -9.29 26.04
N ARG A 39 0.06 -9.48 27.29
CA ARG A 39 -1.25 -10.06 27.62
C ARG A 39 -2.39 -9.03 27.67
N TYR A 40 -2.11 -7.81 28.11
CA TYR A 40 -3.06 -6.70 28.24
C TYR A 40 -2.46 -5.41 27.67
N PRO A 41 -2.60 -5.17 26.35
CA PRO A 41 -1.96 -4.05 25.67
C PRO A 41 -2.35 -2.67 26.22
N TYR A 42 -3.55 -2.54 26.81
CA TYR A 42 -4.03 -1.28 27.40
C TYR A 42 -3.45 -0.99 28.79
N ALA A 43 -2.92 -2.00 29.50
CA ALA A 43 -2.30 -1.84 30.81
C ALA A 43 -0.94 -1.11 30.75
N ALA A 44 -0.40 -0.87 29.54
CA ALA A 44 0.80 -0.08 29.31
C ALA A 44 0.74 1.32 29.93
N SER A 45 -0.46 1.90 30.07
CA SER A 45 -0.65 3.22 30.69
C SER A 45 -0.49 3.22 32.21
N LEU A 46 -0.56 2.08 32.88
CA LEU A 46 -0.52 1.97 34.34
C LEU A 46 0.93 1.96 34.88
N GLY A 47 1.89 1.49 34.09
CA GLY A 47 3.30 1.47 34.48
C GLY A 47 3.55 0.76 35.82
N CYS A 48 4.31 1.39 36.72
CA CYS A 48 4.58 0.84 38.06
C CYS A 48 3.36 0.90 38.99
N ALA A 49 2.37 1.75 38.69
CA ALA A 49 1.19 1.94 39.53
C ALA A 49 0.23 0.74 39.47
N ALA A 50 0.40 -0.15 38.48
CA ALA A 50 -0.36 -1.40 38.40
C ALA A 50 -0.18 -2.26 39.67
N CYS A 51 1.03 -2.34 40.23
CA CYS A 51 1.33 -3.20 41.39
C CYS A 51 1.75 -2.44 42.64
N HIS A 52 2.05 -1.15 42.54
CA HIS A 52 2.55 -0.35 43.66
C HIS A 52 1.63 0.82 43.98
N THR A 53 1.34 1.00 45.27
CA THR A 53 0.72 2.25 45.77
C THR A 53 1.71 3.41 45.72
N ASP A 54 3.01 3.12 45.90
CA ASP A 54 4.11 4.07 45.72
C ASP A 54 5.35 3.36 45.13
N PRO A 55 5.68 3.62 43.85
CA PRO A 55 6.82 3.01 43.18
C PRO A 55 8.19 3.34 43.80
N SER A 56 8.29 4.40 44.61
CA SER A 56 9.56 4.84 45.21
C SER A 56 9.92 4.11 46.50
N SER A 57 8.91 3.64 47.24
CA SER A 57 9.06 2.83 48.45
C SER A 57 8.95 1.33 48.20
N GLY A 58 8.42 0.92 47.04
CA GLY A 58 8.19 -0.48 46.69
C GLY A 58 6.98 -1.10 47.37
N ALA A 59 6.16 -0.30 48.07
CA ALA A 59 4.93 -0.76 48.70
C ALA A 59 3.95 -1.31 47.65
N LEU A 60 3.44 -2.52 47.86
CA LEU A 60 2.51 -3.17 46.94
C LEU A 60 1.08 -2.69 47.19
N ASN A 61 0.32 -2.54 46.11
CA ASN A 61 -1.15 -2.43 46.17
C ASN A 61 -1.78 -3.84 46.25
N PRO A 62 -3.09 -3.95 46.49
CA PRO A 62 -3.76 -5.25 46.61
C PRO A 62 -3.52 -6.18 45.41
N PHE A 63 -3.53 -5.66 44.19
CA PHE A 63 -3.18 -6.43 42.99
C PHE A 63 -1.72 -6.89 42.96
N GLY A 64 -0.78 -6.02 43.30
CA GLY A 64 0.64 -6.35 43.40
C GLY A 64 0.92 -7.43 44.45
N GLN A 65 0.16 -7.42 45.55
CA GLN A 65 0.21 -8.46 46.56
C GLN A 65 -0.38 -9.79 46.06
N ALA A 66 -1.54 -9.77 45.40
CA ALA A 66 -2.13 -10.95 44.77
C ALA A 66 -1.25 -11.55 43.65
N TYR A 67 -0.54 -10.70 42.91
CA TYR A 67 0.43 -11.09 41.89
C TYR A 67 1.66 -11.77 42.53
N LEU A 68 2.14 -11.25 43.66
CA LEU A 68 3.22 -11.87 44.44
C LEU A 68 2.82 -13.25 44.99
N GLU A 69 1.60 -13.36 45.52
CA GLU A 69 1.04 -14.62 46.04
C GLU A 69 0.76 -15.65 44.93
N SER A 70 0.54 -15.18 43.68
CA SER A 70 0.45 -16.03 42.48
C SER A 70 1.81 -16.52 41.97
N GLY A 71 2.90 -16.26 42.69
CA GLY A 71 4.26 -16.66 42.31
C GLY A 71 4.83 -15.82 41.18
N LEU A 72 4.40 -14.55 41.05
CA LEU A 72 4.80 -13.62 39.98
C LEU A 72 4.46 -14.15 38.58
N ALA A 73 3.25 -14.70 38.44
CA ALA A 73 2.72 -15.16 37.17
C ALA A 73 1.24 -14.79 37.03
N PHE A 74 0.82 -14.42 35.81
CA PHE A 74 -0.59 -14.23 35.49
C PHE A 74 -1.31 -15.57 35.38
N THR A 75 -1.75 -16.11 36.52
CA THR A 75 -2.55 -17.33 36.55
C THR A 75 -4.02 -17.02 36.21
N PRO A 76 -4.79 -17.99 35.68
CA PRO A 76 -6.23 -17.82 35.51
C PRO A 76 -6.95 -17.43 36.81
N GLY A 77 -6.43 -17.89 37.96
CA GLY A 77 -6.95 -17.53 39.29
C GLY A 77 -6.72 -16.05 39.64
N LEU A 78 -5.58 -15.49 39.25
CA LEU A 78 -5.31 -14.07 39.42
C LEU A 78 -6.22 -13.21 38.53
N GLU A 79 -6.53 -13.63 37.31
CA GLU A 79 -7.35 -12.83 36.40
C GLU A 79 -8.81 -12.68 36.85
N VAL A 80 -9.37 -13.72 37.47
CA VAL A 80 -10.77 -13.70 37.94
C VAL A 80 -10.91 -13.15 39.36
N LEU A 81 -9.79 -12.91 40.04
CA LEU A 81 -9.78 -12.29 41.36
C LEU A 81 -10.11 -10.80 41.22
N ASP A 82 -10.89 -10.29 42.16
CA ASP A 82 -11.15 -8.87 42.38
C ASP A 82 -10.24 -8.45 43.54
N SER A 83 -9.03 -7.94 43.22
CA SER A 83 -7.99 -7.76 44.25
C SER A 83 -8.26 -6.59 45.18
N ASP A 84 -8.93 -5.56 44.69
CA ASP A 84 -9.22 -4.34 45.44
C ASP A 84 -10.67 -4.26 45.95
N GLY A 85 -11.49 -5.28 45.64
CA GLY A 85 -12.79 -5.53 46.23
C GLY A 85 -13.88 -4.64 45.65
N ASP A 86 -13.72 -4.22 44.41
CA ASP A 86 -14.51 -3.18 43.79
C ASP A 86 -15.68 -3.72 42.94
N GLY A 87 -15.75 -5.04 42.78
CA GLY A 87 -16.76 -5.75 42.03
C GLY A 87 -16.40 -6.02 40.57
N VAL A 88 -15.20 -5.66 40.12
CA VAL A 88 -14.65 -5.97 38.78
C VAL A 88 -13.44 -6.88 38.94
N SER A 89 -13.26 -7.84 38.02
CA SER A 89 -12.09 -8.73 38.08
C SER A 89 -10.85 -8.03 37.54
N ASN A 90 -9.67 -8.40 38.06
CA ASN A 90 -8.39 -7.86 37.62
C ASN A 90 -8.22 -7.95 36.08
N GLY A 91 -8.65 -9.07 35.50
CA GLY A 91 -8.55 -9.30 34.06
C GLY A 91 -9.48 -8.38 33.26
N ASP A 92 -10.64 -8.02 33.79
CA ASP A 92 -11.61 -7.15 33.10
C ASP A 92 -11.19 -5.67 33.16
N GLU A 93 -10.57 -5.25 34.26
CA GLU A 93 -10.00 -3.91 34.40
C GLU A 93 -8.80 -3.69 33.45
N LEU A 94 -7.89 -4.66 33.38
CA LEU A 94 -6.69 -4.59 32.52
C LEU A 94 -7.02 -4.66 31.02
N LYS A 95 -8.17 -5.24 30.65
CA LYS A 95 -8.65 -5.34 29.25
C LYS A 95 -9.36 -4.08 28.76
N PHE A 96 -9.74 -3.16 29.65
CA PHE A 96 -10.47 -1.94 29.27
C PHE A 96 -9.53 -0.86 28.71
N SER A 97 -10.05 0.13 27.97
CA SER A 97 -9.26 1.24 27.43
C SER A 97 -9.85 2.59 27.86
N PRO A 98 -9.10 3.43 28.61
CA PRO A 98 -7.82 3.09 29.24
C PRO A 98 -8.00 1.96 30.28
N ALA A 99 -6.93 1.21 30.54
CA ALA A 99 -7.00 0.13 31.53
C ALA A 99 -7.32 0.69 32.92
N GLY A 100 -8.21 0.01 33.64
CA GLY A 100 -8.40 0.20 35.08
C GLY A 100 -7.20 -0.37 35.84
N ASN A 101 -6.93 0.17 37.03
CA ASN A 101 -5.87 -0.29 37.91
C ASN A 101 -6.46 -1.27 38.94
N PRO A 102 -6.19 -2.59 38.84
CA PRO A 102 -6.82 -3.59 39.70
C PRO A 102 -6.44 -3.56 41.19
N GLY A 103 -5.54 -2.65 41.54
CA GLY A 103 -5.14 -2.38 42.92
C GLY A 103 -5.68 -1.07 43.46
N ASP A 104 -6.62 -0.43 42.77
CA ASP A 104 -7.23 0.85 43.14
C ASP A 104 -8.76 0.78 42.99
N PRO A 105 -9.54 0.65 44.09
CA PRO A 105 -10.98 0.50 44.05
C PRO A 105 -11.75 1.68 43.43
N GLN A 106 -11.05 2.78 43.13
CA GLN A 106 -11.59 3.97 42.46
C GLN A 106 -11.36 3.93 40.94
N SER A 107 -10.55 3.01 40.43
CA SER A 107 -10.10 2.92 39.04
C SER A 107 -10.94 1.94 38.20
N LYS A 108 -12.26 2.08 38.23
CA LYS A 108 -13.17 1.19 37.48
C LYS A 108 -13.37 1.58 36.01
N PRO A 109 -13.60 0.60 35.12
CA PRO A 109 -14.17 0.85 33.80
C PRO A 109 -15.46 1.67 33.90
N GLY A 110 -15.40 2.95 33.50
CA GLY A 110 -16.57 3.82 33.39
C GLY A 110 -16.85 4.78 34.56
N THR A 111 -15.99 4.92 35.57
CA THR A 111 -16.17 5.96 36.60
C THR A 111 -14.88 6.73 36.92
N GLY A 112 -14.70 7.91 36.32
CA GLY A 112 -13.67 8.88 36.69
C GLY A 112 -13.96 10.30 36.15
N PRO A 113 -13.86 11.37 36.96
CA PRO A 113 -14.17 12.76 36.57
C PRO A 113 -12.94 13.52 36.02
N PRO A 114 -13.11 14.78 35.57
CA PRO A 114 -12.98 15.19 34.18
C PRO A 114 -11.53 15.15 33.62
N PRO A 115 -11.31 14.72 32.37
CA PRO A 115 -10.02 14.88 31.73
C PRO A 115 -9.81 16.35 31.37
N THR A 116 -8.77 16.95 31.92
CA THR A 116 -8.13 18.12 31.33
C THR A 116 -7.71 17.77 29.90
N ALA A 117 -8.45 18.31 28.93
CA ALA A 117 -8.15 18.37 27.50
C ALA A 117 -7.52 17.10 26.88
N GLN A 118 -8.37 16.13 26.53
CA GLN A 118 -8.04 15.01 25.62
C GLN A 118 -8.08 15.46 24.12
N PRO A 119 -7.40 14.72 23.22
CA PRO A 119 -7.11 15.15 21.86
C PRO A 119 -8.38 15.23 21.00
N THR A 120 -8.41 16.22 20.13
CA THR A 120 -9.51 16.65 19.24
C THR A 120 -10.11 15.58 18.30
N GLY A 121 -9.63 14.33 18.33
CA GLY A 121 -10.01 13.26 17.40
C GLY A 121 -11.31 12.52 17.72
N GLU A 122 -11.62 12.26 19.00
CA GLU A 122 -12.76 11.41 19.37
C GLU A 122 -14.12 12.14 19.22
N GLY A 123 -14.22 13.37 19.71
CA GLY A 123 -15.41 14.21 19.54
C GLY A 123 -15.72 14.54 18.07
N ALA A 124 -14.69 14.66 17.23
CA ALA A 124 -14.84 14.87 15.80
C ALA A 124 -15.40 13.63 15.08
N ALA A 125 -14.95 12.44 15.47
CA ALA A 125 -15.48 11.17 14.96
C ALA A 125 -16.95 10.98 15.39
N LEU A 126 -17.27 11.22 16.67
CA LEU A 126 -18.63 11.16 17.19
C LEU A 126 -19.56 12.16 16.48
N TYR A 127 -19.11 13.40 16.27
CA TYR A 127 -19.86 14.38 15.50
C TYR A 127 -20.08 13.92 14.05
N GLY A 128 -19.06 13.34 13.42
CA GLY A 128 -19.14 12.77 12.07
C GLY A 128 -20.20 11.68 11.95
N SER A 129 -20.24 10.76 12.92
CA SER A 129 -21.15 9.62 12.93
C SER A 129 -22.61 10.00 13.23
N TYR A 130 -22.82 10.97 14.13
CA TYR A 130 -24.15 11.20 14.71
C TYR A 130 -24.77 12.56 14.39
N CYS A 131 -23.99 13.53 13.90
CA CYS A 131 -24.45 14.92 13.75
C CYS A 131 -24.22 15.50 12.35
N ALA A 132 -23.15 15.09 11.65
CA ALA A 132 -22.71 15.74 10.43
C ALA A 132 -23.70 15.62 9.26
N SER A 133 -24.48 14.53 9.21
CA SER A 133 -25.51 14.31 8.17
C SER A 133 -26.61 15.38 8.19
N CYS A 134 -26.91 15.96 9.36
CA CYS A 134 -27.93 17.00 9.51
C CYS A 134 -27.37 18.40 9.73
N HIS A 135 -26.15 18.53 10.28
CA HIS A 135 -25.58 19.82 10.68
C HIS A 135 -24.37 20.27 9.83
N GLY A 136 -23.99 19.47 8.84
CA GLY A 136 -22.82 19.69 7.98
C GLY A 136 -21.52 19.24 8.63
N ALA A 137 -20.43 19.22 7.85
CA ALA A 137 -19.10 18.81 8.34
C ALA A 137 -18.67 19.63 9.56
N LEU A 138 -17.90 19.03 10.48
CA LEU A 138 -17.52 19.66 11.75
C LEU A 138 -16.90 21.04 11.56
N ALA A 139 -16.01 21.19 10.57
CA ALA A 139 -15.32 22.44 10.26
C ALA A 139 -16.28 23.58 9.86
N SER A 140 -17.40 23.26 9.20
CA SER A 140 -18.38 24.20 8.66
C SER A 140 -19.77 24.07 9.30
N SER A 141 -19.85 23.40 10.45
CA SER A 141 -21.13 23.06 11.08
C SER A 141 -21.95 24.30 11.42
N SER A 142 -23.27 24.24 11.18
CA SER A 142 -24.20 25.28 11.64
C SER A 142 -24.35 25.35 13.16
N LYS A 143 -23.78 24.39 13.90
CA LYS A 143 -23.90 24.24 15.35
C LYS A 143 -22.58 24.47 16.10
N ARG A 144 -21.60 25.12 15.46
CA ARG A 144 -20.35 25.53 16.10
C ARG A 144 -20.60 26.31 17.40
N GLY A 145 -19.79 26.05 18.41
CA GLY A 145 -19.94 26.64 19.75
C GLY A 145 -21.18 26.20 20.52
N ALA A 146 -21.85 25.10 20.13
CA ALA A 146 -22.90 24.51 20.96
C ALA A 146 -22.32 24.01 22.28
N SER A 147 -22.92 24.38 23.41
CA SER A 147 -22.59 23.81 24.72
C SER A 147 -23.23 22.43 24.90
N ALA A 148 -22.62 21.60 25.74
CA ALA A 148 -23.16 20.30 26.13
C ALA A 148 -24.59 20.42 26.65
N ALA A 149 -24.87 21.37 27.54
CA ALA A 149 -26.20 21.61 28.07
C ALA A 149 -27.25 21.89 26.98
N ARG A 150 -26.88 22.67 25.94
CA ARG A 150 -27.77 22.95 24.81
C ARG A 150 -28.02 21.70 23.96
N THR A 151 -26.98 20.91 23.72
CA THR A 151 -27.06 19.68 22.94
C THR A 151 -27.88 18.62 23.67
N THR A 152 -27.64 18.42 24.97
CA THR A 152 -28.42 17.51 25.83
C THR A 152 -29.89 17.91 25.90
N GLY A 153 -30.19 19.21 26.06
CA GLY A 153 -31.57 19.71 26.03
C GLY A 153 -32.26 19.47 24.68
N ALA A 154 -31.54 19.57 23.56
CA ALA A 154 -32.07 19.28 22.24
C ALA A 154 -32.35 17.78 22.02
N ILE A 155 -31.48 16.89 22.53
CA ILE A 155 -31.68 15.44 22.49
C ILE A 155 -32.91 15.06 23.34
N ALA A 156 -32.96 15.53 24.59
CA ALA A 156 -34.07 15.23 25.50
C ALA A 156 -35.41 15.78 25.00
N GLY A 157 -35.40 16.96 24.37
CA GLY A 157 -36.59 17.58 23.76
C GLY A 157 -36.92 17.07 22.36
N ASN A 158 -36.17 16.10 21.83
CA ASN A 158 -36.27 15.61 20.44
C ASN A 158 -36.30 16.75 19.39
N ALA A 159 -35.56 17.82 19.64
CA ALA A 159 -35.56 19.01 18.79
C ALA A 159 -34.99 18.64 17.40
N GLY A 160 -35.77 18.87 16.34
CA GLY A 160 -35.35 18.52 14.97
C GLY A 160 -35.12 17.02 14.75
N GLY A 161 -35.71 16.15 15.58
CA GLY A 161 -35.55 14.70 15.48
C GLY A 161 -34.33 14.14 16.24
N MET A 162 -33.67 14.90 17.11
CA MET A 162 -32.46 14.48 17.82
C MET A 162 -32.68 13.39 18.90
N GLY A 163 -33.91 12.98 19.18
CA GLY A 163 -34.25 12.04 20.27
C GLY A 163 -33.65 10.64 20.12
N TYR A 164 -33.32 10.21 18.91
CA TYR A 164 -32.63 8.93 18.68
C TYR A 164 -31.18 8.93 19.22
N LEU A 165 -30.62 10.12 19.49
CA LEU A 165 -29.29 10.29 20.09
C LEU A 165 -29.30 10.18 21.62
N SER A 166 -30.44 9.81 22.23
CA SER A 166 -30.54 9.53 23.68
C SER A 166 -29.65 8.36 24.14
N MET A 167 -29.11 7.58 23.19
CA MET A 167 -28.08 6.57 23.43
C MET A 167 -26.69 7.15 23.71
N LEU A 168 -26.44 8.43 23.39
CA LEU A 168 -25.14 9.06 23.64
C LEU A 168 -24.96 9.34 25.13
N THR A 169 -23.80 8.98 25.66
CA THR A 169 -23.47 9.28 27.05
C THR A 169 -23.20 10.78 27.24
N PRO A 170 -23.34 11.33 28.47
CA PRO A 170 -22.96 12.71 28.76
C PRO A 170 -21.52 13.05 28.31
N ALA A 171 -20.58 12.13 28.51
CA ALA A 171 -19.19 12.30 28.06
C ALA A 171 -19.04 12.36 26.53
N GLN A 172 -19.83 11.60 25.78
CA GLN A 172 -19.85 11.67 24.32
C GLN A 172 -20.46 12.99 23.82
N VAL A 173 -21.49 13.50 24.49
CA VAL A 173 -22.06 14.82 24.19
C VAL A 173 -21.07 15.94 24.52
N ASP A 174 -20.35 15.82 25.63
CA ASP A 174 -19.26 16.74 26.00
C ASP A 174 -18.14 16.71 24.96
N ALA A 175 -17.68 15.54 24.52
CA ALA A 175 -16.66 15.41 23.48
C ALA A 175 -17.10 16.03 22.14
N ILE A 176 -18.34 15.79 21.70
CA ILE A 176 -18.92 16.38 20.50
C ILE A 176 -18.94 17.92 20.62
N THR A 177 -19.34 18.45 21.77
CA THR A 177 -19.46 19.90 21.97
C THR A 177 -18.12 20.59 22.20
N SER A 178 -17.14 19.91 22.78
CA SER A 178 -15.74 20.33 22.80
C SER A 178 -15.15 20.39 21.39
N ALA A 179 -15.46 19.42 20.51
CA ALA A 179 -15.04 19.46 19.11
C ALA A 179 -15.71 20.60 18.32
N LEU A 180 -16.97 20.92 18.61
CA LEU A 180 -17.68 22.06 18.03
C LEU A 180 -17.19 23.43 18.55
N SER A 181 -16.64 23.45 19.76
CA SER A 181 -16.14 24.66 20.45
C SER A 181 -14.64 24.86 20.29
N ALA A 182 -13.90 23.87 19.82
CA ALA A 182 -12.50 24.00 19.50
C ALA A 182 -12.30 25.15 18.48
N PRO A 183 -11.36 26.09 18.73
CA PRO A 183 -10.98 27.03 17.71
C PRO A 183 -10.54 26.22 16.49
N VAL A 184 -10.97 26.64 15.29
CA VAL A 184 -10.37 26.12 14.06
C VAL A 184 -8.93 26.63 14.07
N THR A 185 -8.07 25.88 14.75
CA THR A 185 -6.67 25.89 14.39
C THR A 185 -6.68 25.27 13.00
N THR A 186 -6.35 26.07 11.99
CA THR A 186 -5.87 25.57 10.70
C THR A 186 -4.51 24.92 10.91
N GLY A 187 -4.45 23.98 11.86
CA GLY A 187 -3.32 23.13 12.14
C GLY A 187 -3.14 22.25 10.92
N SER A 188 -2.31 22.71 10.00
CA SER A 188 -1.61 21.83 9.09
C SER A 188 -0.95 20.77 9.96
N SER A 189 -1.53 19.57 10.06
CA SER A 189 -0.70 18.38 10.22
C SER A 189 0.44 18.57 9.22
N SER A 190 1.70 18.56 9.66
CA SER A 190 2.80 18.63 8.70
C SER A 190 2.65 17.44 7.78
N SER A 191 2.12 17.66 6.58
CA SER A 191 1.80 16.61 5.63
C SER A 191 3.11 15.98 5.20
N ASN A 192 3.37 14.76 5.65
CA ASN A 192 4.48 13.98 5.13
C ASN A 192 4.04 13.44 3.76
N TYR A 193 4.83 13.72 2.73
CA TYR A 193 4.47 13.41 1.34
C TYR A 193 5.11 12.11 0.85
N THR A 194 5.67 11.31 1.77
CA THR A 194 6.36 10.07 1.47
C THR A 194 5.43 9.09 0.78
N GLY A 195 5.81 8.63 -0.41
CA GLY A 195 5.06 7.65 -1.20
C GLY A 195 5.35 7.72 -2.69
N LEU A 196 4.75 6.81 -3.44
CA LEU A 196 4.75 6.84 -4.89
C LEU A 196 3.64 7.78 -5.40
N TRP A 197 3.99 8.69 -6.31
CA TRP A 197 3.09 9.60 -6.98
C TRP A 197 3.17 9.40 -8.49
N TRP A 198 2.05 9.62 -9.18
CA TRP A 198 1.93 9.31 -10.60
C TRP A 198 0.80 10.11 -11.26
N ASN A 199 0.75 10.09 -12.59
CA ASN A 199 -0.36 10.64 -13.37
C ASN A 199 -1.25 9.49 -13.89
N PRO A 200 -2.53 9.42 -13.46
CA PRO A 200 -3.45 8.36 -13.89
C PRO A 200 -3.68 8.24 -15.40
N ALA A 201 -3.50 9.33 -16.14
CA ALA A 201 -3.65 9.34 -17.59
C ALA A 201 -2.38 8.87 -18.34
N GLU A 202 -1.27 8.64 -17.63
CA GLU A 202 0.05 8.40 -18.22
C GLU A 202 0.76 7.21 -17.55
N SER A 203 0.03 6.12 -17.31
CA SER A 203 0.55 4.92 -16.66
C SER A 203 1.89 4.45 -17.27
N GLY A 204 2.88 4.22 -16.40
CA GLY A 204 4.18 3.64 -16.74
C GLY A 204 5.41 4.49 -16.45
N TRP A 205 5.20 5.72 -15.97
CA TRP A 205 6.21 6.51 -15.26
C TRP A 205 5.69 6.88 -13.86
N GLY A 206 6.57 7.29 -12.97
CA GLY A 206 6.17 7.73 -11.63
C GLY A 206 7.30 8.41 -10.87
N ILE A 207 6.98 9.04 -9.75
CA ILE A 207 7.95 9.70 -8.88
C ILE A 207 7.75 9.22 -7.44
N SER A 208 8.80 8.67 -6.85
CA SER A 208 8.81 8.31 -5.43
C SER A 208 9.34 9.48 -4.62
N LEU A 209 8.63 9.83 -3.57
CA LEU A 209 8.99 10.90 -2.64
C LEU A 209 9.28 10.31 -1.27
N ASN A 210 10.31 10.84 -0.61
CA ASN A 210 10.63 10.57 0.79
C ASN A 210 10.82 11.91 1.48
N HIS A 211 10.02 12.19 2.50
CA HIS A 211 9.94 13.49 3.14
C HIS A 211 10.45 13.40 4.58
N GLN A 212 11.52 14.14 4.89
CA GLN A 212 12.13 14.24 6.22
C GLN A 212 12.36 15.72 6.56
N GLY A 213 11.70 16.21 7.61
CA GLY A 213 11.81 17.62 8.01
C GLY A 213 11.33 18.56 6.91
N ASP A 214 12.14 19.53 6.51
CA ASP A 214 11.86 20.44 5.38
C ASP A 214 12.56 19.99 4.08
N THR A 215 12.94 18.71 3.98
CA THR A 215 13.63 18.13 2.82
C THR A 215 12.85 16.99 2.20
N VAL A 216 12.71 17.01 0.88
CA VAL A 216 12.17 15.91 0.08
C VAL A 216 13.26 15.33 -0.81
N PHE A 217 13.51 14.04 -0.68
CA PHE A 217 14.20 13.25 -1.69
C PHE A 217 13.17 12.79 -2.73
N ALA A 218 13.47 12.96 -4.01
CA ALA A 218 12.61 12.51 -5.09
C ALA A 218 13.39 11.68 -6.12
N ALA A 219 12.87 10.48 -6.43
CA ALA A 219 13.33 9.64 -7.53
C ALA A 219 12.25 9.58 -8.61
N LEU A 220 12.51 10.19 -9.76
CA LEU A 220 11.64 10.19 -10.93
C LEU A 220 12.05 9.07 -11.89
N PHE A 221 11.14 8.13 -12.13
CA PHE A 221 11.32 7.01 -13.05
C PHE A 221 10.60 7.34 -14.37
N THR A 222 11.37 7.44 -15.45
CA THR A 222 10.87 7.86 -16.77
C THR A 222 11.72 7.23 -17.88
N TYR A 223 11.69 7.78 -19.09
CA TYR A 223 12.42 7.26 -20.24
C TYR A 223 13.20 8.37 -20.97
N GLY A 224 14.40 8.01 -21.44
CA GLY A 224 15.20 8.87 -22.30
C GLY A 224 14.60 8.99 -23.71
N GLU A 225 15.27 9.78 -24.57
CA GLU A 225 14.82 10.07 -25.94
C GLU A 225 14.65 8.80 -26.82
N THR A 226 15.42 7.74 -26.53
CA THR A 226 15.35 6.45 -27.23
C THR A 226 14.37 5.46 -26.60
N GLY A 227 13.59 5.90 -25.60
CA GLY A 227 12.68 5.06 -24.82
C GLY A 227 13.35 4.10 -23.85
N ALA A 228 14.67 4.24 -23.63
CA ALA A 228 15.40 3.51 -22.60
C ALA A 228 14.99 3.98 -21.19
N PRO A 229 14.93 3.07 -20.20
CA PRO A 229 14.62 3.45 -18.82
C PRO A 229 15.65 4.48 -18.31
N MET A 230 15.15 5.51 -17.64
CA MET A 230 15.94 6.59 -17.07
C MET A 230 15.42 6.88 -15.66
N TRP A 231 16.32 7.07 -14.70
CA TRP A 231 15.95 7.57 -13.39
C TRP A 231 16.69 8.87 -13.09
N LEU A 232 15.96 9.82 -12.52
CA LEU A 232 16.46 11.15 -12.17
C LEU A 232 16.23 11.38 -10.69
N VAL A 233 17.20 12.01 -10.02
CA VAL A 233 17.15 12.20 -8.57
C VAL A 233 17.28 13.67 -8.18
N MET A 234 16.36 14.12 -7.34
CA MET A 234 16.52 15.33 -6.55
C MET A 234 16.82 14.88 -5.13
N SER A 235 18.10 14.88 -4.74
CA SER A 235 18.54 14.29 -3.47
C SER A 235 18.23 15.16 -2.24
N ALA A 236 18.01 16.47 -2.44
CA ALA A 236 17.75 17.43 -1.38
C ALA A 236 16.84 18.57 -1.87
N GLY A 237 15.56 18.27 -2.10
CA GLY A 237 14.57 19.30 -2.40
C GLY A 237 14.20 20.09 -1.16
N THR A 238 14.48 21.38 -1.12
CA THR A 238 14.21 22.23 0.03
C THR A 238 12.80 22.81 -0.03
N LYS A 239 12.15 22.92 1.13
CA LYS A 239 10.88 23.61 1.25
C LYS A 239 11.02 25.10 0.90
N GLN A 240 10.12 25.58 0.07
CA GLN A 240 10.08 26.97 -0.38
C GLN A 240 9.27 27.84 0.59
N ALA A 241 9.34 29.16 0.42
CA ALA A 241 8.71 30.14 1.30
C ALA A 241 7.17 30.02 1.36
N ASP A 242 6.53 29.44 0.35
CA ASP A 242 5.09 29.17 0.34
C ASP A 242 4.67 28.04 1.31
N GLY A 243 5.63 27.29 1.85
CA GLY A 243 5.44 26.21 2.81
C GLY A 243 4.89 24.91 2.22
N ARG A 244 4.66 24.83 0.90
CA ARG A 244 4.02 23.69 0.22
C ARG A 244 4.67 23.32 -1.12
N THR A 245 5.70 24.04 -1.55
CA THR A 245 6.56 23.68 -2.68
C THR A 245 7.89 23.17 -2.18
N TYR A 246 8.41 22.10 -2.80
CA TYR A 246 9.77 21.60 -2.59
C TYR A 246 10.51 21.65 -3.92
N ALA A 247 11.71 22.24 -3.93
CA ALA A 247 12.48 22.42 -5.16
C ALA A 247 13.97 22.15 -4.96
N GLY A 248 14.64 21.72 -6.03
CA GLY A 248 16.06 21.39 -6.01
C GLY A 248 16.63 21.09 -7.39
N THR A 249 17.92 20.79 -7.43
CA THR A 249 18.62 20.35 -8.63
C THR A 249 18.29 18.89 -8.92
N LEU A 250 18.07 18.58 -10.20
CA LEU A 250 17.83 17.24 -10.71
C LEU A 250 19.12 16.67 -11.28
N TYR A 251 19.49 15.47 -10.85
CA TYR A 251 20.71 14.79 -11.24
C TYR A 251 20.43 13.48 -11.97
N ARG A 252 21.35 13.10 -12.85
CA ARG A 252 21.48 11.76 -13.42
C ARG A 252 22.83 11.18 -13.05
N ALA A 253 22.88 9.90 -12.75
CA ALA A 253 24.09 9.23 -12.31
C ALA A 253 24.57 8.20 -13.33
N ARG A 254 25.87 7.90 -13.32
CA ARG A 254 26.46 6.69 -13.90
C ARG A 254 27.14 5.89 -12.78
N GLY A 255 27.17 4.57 -12.88
CA GLY A 255 27.75 3.75 -11.83
C GLY A 255 28.06 2.31 -12.26
N PRO A 256 28.62 1.50 -11.35
CA PRO A 256 28.86 0.08 -11.61
C PRO A 256 27.56 -0.67 -11.90
N ALA A 257 27.62 -1.69 -12.74
CA ALA A 257 26.49 -2.57 -13.01
C ALA A 257 25.90 -3.16 -11.71
N PHE A 258 24.61 -3.44 -11.71
CA PHE A 258 23.88 -3.94 -10.53
C PHE A 258 24.49 -5.21 -9.89
N ASP A 259 25.18 -6.04 -10.68
CA ASP A 259 25.84 -7.29 -10.27
C ASP A 259 27.36 -7.16 -10.07
N ALA A 260 27.90 -5.94 -10.06
CA ALA A 260 29.31 -5.70 -9.80
C ALA A 260 29.71 -6.17 -8.39
N VAL A 261 30.82 -6.93 -8.31
CA VAL A 261 31.42 -7.39 -7.06
C VAL A 261 32.91 -7.01 -7.03
N PRO A 262 33.32 -6.05 -6.18
CA PRO A 262 32.48 -5.20 -5.34
C PRO A 262 31.71 -4.14 -6.14
N PHE A 263 30.59 -3.64 -5.59
CA PHE A 263 29.97 -2.42 -6.07
C PHE A 263 30.75 -1.21 -5.51
N THR A 264 31.42 -0.46 -6.37
CA THR A 264 32.14 0.76 -5.95
C THR A 264 31.16 1.92 -5.76
N PRO A 265 31.16 2.62 -4.61
CA PRO A 265 30.29 3.76 -4.39
C PRO A 265 30.41 4.84 -5.48
N VAL A 266 29.26 5.36 -5.91
CA VAL A 266 29.14 6.44 -6.89
C VAL A 266 29.43 7.78 -6.21
N GLY A 267 30.55 8.39 -6.59
CA GLY A 267 30.97 9.70 -6.09
C GLY A 267 30.40 10.87 -6.91
N PRO A 268 30.63 12.12 -6.46
CA PRO A 268 30.13 13.33 -7.12
C PRO A 268 30.52 13.48 -8.59
N SER A 269 31.69 12.97 -9.00
CA SER A 269 32.17 13.04 -10.38
C SER A 269 31.32 12.23 -11.37
N ALA A 270 30.53 11.26 -10.88
CA ALA A 270 29.62 10.47 -11.70
C ALA A 270 28.17 10.98 -11.64
N MET A 271 27.93 12.09 -10.92
CA MET A 271 26.64 12.77 -10.82
C MET A 271 26.62 13.98 -11.75
N THR A 272 25.73 13.98 -12.74
CA THR A 272 25.57 15.08 -13.69
C THR A 272 24.29 15.84 -13.36
N ALA A 273 24.39 17.16 -13.13
CA ALA A 273 23.21 18.02 -13.02
C ALA A 273 22.57 18.16 -14.41
N VAL A 274 21.29 17.80 -14.53
CA VAL A 274 20.56 17.80 -15.81
C VAL A 274 19.43 18.83 -15.85
N GLY A 275 19.09 19.43 -14.71
CA GLY A 275 18.11 20.49 -14.61
C GLY A 275 17.62 20.68 -13.18
N ASN A 276 16.35 21.03 -13.04
CA ASN A 276 15.70 21.33 -11.77
C ASN A 276 14.38 20.59 -11.66
N LEU A 277 13.92 20.37 -10.43
CA LEU A 277 12.62 19.78 -10.14
C LEU A 277 11.95 20.60 -9.02
N ALA A 278 10.65 20.84 -9.19
CA ALA A 278 9.79 21.48 -8.21
C ALA A 278 8.47 20.70 -8.10
N ILE A 279 8.01 20.47 -6.87
CA ILE A 279 6.74 19.82 -6.57
C ILE A 279 5.93 20.77 -5.70
N ALA A 280 4.83 21.30 -6.23
CA ALA A 280 3.90 22.15 -5.51
C ALA A 280 2.68 21.32 -5.08
N PHE A 281 2.49 21.14 -3.77
CA PHE A 281 1.41 20.30 -3.23
C PHE A 281 0.11 21.08 -3.04
N ASP A 282 -0.97 20.54 -3.61
CA ASP A 282 -2.33 21.01 -3.45
C ASP A 282 -3.03 20.12 -2.39
N GLY A 283 -2.57 20.24 -1.15
CA GLY A 283 -2.95 19.33 -0.05
C GLY A 283 -2.24 17.98 -0.12
N SER A 284 -2.81 16.94 0.49
CA SER A 284 -2.24 15.58 0.52
C SER A 284 -2.62 14.71 -0.68
N ALA A 285 -3.63 15.13 -1.46
CA ALA A 285 -4.23 14.29 -2.50
C ALA A 285 -3.68 14.55 -3.91
N SER A 286 -3.00 15.68 -4.14
CA SER A 286 -2.51 16.01 -5.48
C SER A 286 -1.35 17.01 -5.46
N ALA A 287 -0.53 17.01 -6.49
CA ALA A 287 0.56 17.98 -6.66
C ALA A 287 0.84 18.31 -8.13
N THR A 288 1.38 19.50 -8.37
CA THR A 288 1.95 19.88 -9.67
C THR A 288 3.45 19.60 -9.65
N LEU A 289 3.87 18.67 -10.51
CA LEU A 289 5.27 18.36 -10.76
C LEU A 289 5.76 19.17 -11.95
N THR A 290 6.77 20.01 -11.74
CA THR A 290 7.48 20.75 -12.79
C THR A 290 8.95 20.37 -12.77
N TYR A 291 9.49 19.93 -13.89
CA TYR A 291 10.92 19.61 -13.96
C TYR A 291 11.51 19.99 -15.32
N THR A 292 12.82 20.21 -15.33
CA THR A 292 13.61 20.45 -16.53
C THR A 292 14.68 19.37 -16.67
N VAL A 293 14.88 18.92 -17.91
CA VAL A 293 15.99 18.01 -18.27
C VAL A 293 16.58 18.51 -19.57
N ASN A 294 17.87 18.84 -19.56
CA ASN A 294 18.60 19.31 -20.74
C ASN A 294 17.89 20.47 -21.50
N GLY A 295 17.24 21.37 -20.76
CA GLY A 295 16.51 22.52 -21.31
C GLY A 295 15.05 22.28 -21.71
N ALA A 296 14.58 21.02 -21.73
CA ALA A 296 13.16 20.72 -21.93
C ALA A 296 12.39 20.80 -20.60
N THR A 297 11.32 21.58 -20.57
CA THR A 297 10.44 21.72 -19.39
C THR A 297 9.22 20.82 -19.51
N VAL A 298 8.90 20.10 -18.44
CA VAL A 298 7.73 19.24 -18.33
C VAL A 298 6.93 19.63 -17.10
N VAL A 299 5.61 19.72 -17.27
CA VAL A 299 4.64 19.99 -16.20
C VAL A 299 3.60 18.87 -16.21
N LYS A 300 3.38 18.24 -15.05
CA LYS A 300 2.41 17.14 -14.87
C LYS A 300 1.60 17.34 -13.59
N ARG A 301 0.33 16.92 -13.61
CA ARG A 301 -0.45 16.73 -12.39
C ARG A 301 -0.27 15.29 -11.91
N ILE A 302 0.07 15.15 -10.64
CA ILE A 302 0.30 13.86 -9.99
C ILE A 302 -0.60 13.70 -8.76
N VAL A 303 -0.92 12.46 -8.45
CA VAL A 303 -1.66 12.02 -7.25
C VAL A 303 -0.91 10.86 -6.60
N PRO A 304 -1.13 10.56 -5.31
CA PRO A 304 -0.59 9.36 -4.68
C PRO A 304 -1.08 8.10 -5.40
N GLN A 305 -0.17 7.15 -5.63
CA GLN A 305 -0.52 5.82 -6.11
C GLN A 305 -1.18 5.04 -4.98
N VAL A 306 -2.33 4.43 -5.28
CA VAL A 306 -3.07 3.58 -4.36
C VAL A 306 -3.15 2.17 -4.95
N PHE A 307 -2.79 1.15 -4.17
CA PHE A 307 -2.86 -0.27 -4.55
C PHE A 307 -3.98 -1.04 -3.84
N GLY A 308 -4.70 -0.39 -2.92
CA GLY A 308 -5.83 -0.94 -2.17
C GLY A 308 -6.89 0.11 -1.87
N GLY A 309 -7.36 0.19 -0.62
CA GLY A 309 -8.39 1.16 -0.21
C GLY A 309 -7.87 2.60 -0.02
N ALA A 310 -6.59 2.76 0.35
CA ALA A 310 -5.96 4.05 0.58
C ALA A 310 -4.43 3.97 0.53
N ALA A 311 -3.77 5.10 0.25
CA ALA A 311 -2.33 5.24 0.41
C ALA A 311 -1.92 5.10 1.89
N ALA A 312 -0.65 4.76 2.14
CA ALA A 312 -0.12 4.75 3.49
C ALA A 312 -0.13 6.17 4.09
N VAL A 313 -0.41 6.25 5.38
CA VAL A 313 -0.32 7.49 6.15
C VAL A 313 1.04 7.54 6.81
N CYS A 314 1.85 8.53 6.43
CA CYS A 314 3.16 8.75 7.00
C CYS A 314 3.13 9.97 7.93
N THR A 315 3.70 9.82 9.13
CA THR A 315 3.89 10.93 10.07
C THR A 315 5.39 11.08 10.37
N PRO A 316 5.91 12.31 10.52
CA PRO A 316 7.30 12.49 10.92
C PRO A 316 7.55 11.93 12.32
N THR A 317 8.68 11.23 12.51
CA THR A 317 9.15 10.75 13.80
C THR A 317 10.65 11.00 13.98
N THR A 318 11.05 11.24 15.23
CA THR A 318 12.45 11.23 15.67
C THR A 318 12.80 9.95 16.45
N GLY A 319 11.81 9.10 16.72
CA GLY A 319 11.98 7.85 17.45
C GLY A 319 12.55 6.71 16.59
N SER A 320 12.85 5.58 17.24
CA SER A 320 13.30 4.38 16.55
C SER A 320 12.23 3.86 15.59
N ARG A 321 12.67 3.45 14.39
CA ARG A 321 11.81 2.85 13.37
C ARG A 321 11.92 1.32 13.31
N ALA A 322 12.68 0.69 14.20
CA ALA A 322 12.88 -0.75 14.23
C ALA A 322 11.59 -1.54 14.50
N GLY A 323 10.62 -0.95 15.20
CA GLY A 323 9.31 -1.56 15.46
C GLY A 323 8.28 -1.42 14.34
N LEU A 324 8.62 -0.76 13.23
CA LEU A 324 7.65 -0.56 12.13
C LEU A 324 7.43 -1.86 11.35
N SER A 325 6.18 -2.20 11.11
CA SER A 325 5.76 -3.32 10.24
C SER A 325 5.43 -2.88 8.81
N ASN A 326 5.18 -1.58 8.60
CA ASN A 326 5.07 -1.00 7.27
C ASN A 326 6.47 -0.62 6.77
N TYR A 327 6.79 -0.98 5.52
CA TYR A 327 8.13 -0.87 4.94
C TYR A 327 8.26 0.28 3.92
N GLN A 328 7.25 1.16 3.83
CA GLN A 328 7.27 2.29 2.92
C GLN A 328 8.41 3.23 3.26
N ASP A 329 9.40 3.32 2.38
CA ASP A 329 10.52 4.26 2.46
C ASP A 329 11.48 4.14 1.28
N LEU A 330 12.54 4.94 1.35
CA LEU A 330 13.78 4.80 0.61
C LEU A 330 14.75 3.92 1.41
N TRP A 331 15.21 2.86 0.76
CA TRP A 331 16.14 1.88 1.30
C TRP A 331 17.41 1.84 0.46
N TRP A 332 18.55 1.64 1.12
CA TRP A 332 19.87 1.71 0.48
C TRP A 332 20.91 0.93 1.27
N ASN A 333 22.09 0.75 0.68
CA ASN A 333 23.27 0.21 1.37
C ASN A 333 24.30 1.34 1.60
N PRO A 334 24.62 1.70 2.86
CA PRO A 334 25.61 2.73 3.18
C PRO A 334 27.02 2.47 2.65
N ALA A 335 27.39 1.21 2.46
CA ALA A 335 28.69 0.84 1.89
C ALA A 335 28.72 0.93 0.35
N GLU A 336 27.58 1.18 -0.30
CA GLU A 336 27.41 1.14 -1.75
C GLU A 336 26.59 2.33 -2.26
N SER A 337 26.85 3.53 -1.72
CA SER A 337 26.18 4.77 -2.13
C SER A 337 26.09 4.91 -3.65
N GLY A 338 24.91 5.29 -4.18
CA GLY A 338 24.71 5.52 -5.61
C GLY A 338 23.50 4.80 -6.21
N TRP A 339 23.07 3.70 -5.59
CA TRP A 339 21.84 2.99 -5.92
C TRP A 339 20.89 2.99 -4.72
N GLY A 340 19.63 2.61 -4.95
CA GLY A 340 18.66 2.43 -3.88
C GLY A 340 17.38 1.81 -4.38
N VAL A 341 16.48 1.53 -3.44
CA VAL A 341 15.14 1.00 -3.74
C VAL A 341 14.11 1.79 -2.96
N THR A 342 13.08 2.26 -3.64
CA THR A 342 11.91 2.84 -2.98
C THR A 342 10.85 1.76 -2.84
N ILE A 343 10.25 1.68 -1.67
CA ILE A 343 9.18 0.75 -1.34
C ILE A 343 7.93 1.57 -1.05
N THR A 344 6.82 1.21 -1.69
CA THR A 344 5.46 1.65 -1.33
C THR A 344 4.72 0.44 -0.80
N HIS A 345 4.37 0.48 0.49
CA HIS A 345 3.75 -0.65 1.19
C HIS A 345 2.37 -0.23 1.66
N GLN A 346 1.34 -0.84 1.06
CA GLN A 346 -0.06 -0.54 1.31
C GLN A 346 -0.83 -1.84 1.55
N ALA A 347 -1.23 -2.07 2.80
CA ALA A 347 -1.84 -3.34 3.23
C ALA A 347 -0.98 -4.53 2.77
N ASP A 348 -1.57 -5.48 2.04
CA ASP A 348 -0.86 -6.67 1.57
C ASP A 348 -0.14 -6.48 0.23
N THR A 349 0.02 -5.23 -0.24
CA THR A 349 0.75 -4.93 -1.48
C THR A 349 2.05 -4.20 -1.20
N MET A 350 3.14 -4.78 -1.69
CA MET A 350 4.45 -4.13 -1.75
C MET A 350 4.81 -3.81 -3.20
N PHE A 351 4.86 -2.54 -3.55
CA PHE A 351 5.48 -2.07 -4.78
C PHE A 351 6.91 -1.64 -4.48
N ALA A 352 7.88 -2.02 -5.31
CA ALA A 352 9.25 -1.57 -5.18
C ALA A 352 9.84 -1.12 -6.52
N ALA A 353 10.56 0.01 -6.52
CA ALA A 353 11.33 0.47 -7.66
C ALA A 353 12.82 0.58 -7.28
N LEU A 354 13.63 -0.29 -7.88
CA LEU A 354 15.09 -0.32 -7.71
C LEU A 354 15.72 0.57 -8.80
N PHE A 355 16.48 1.58 -8.40
CA PHE A 355 17.29 2.38 -9.32
C PHE A 355 18.77 2.01 -9.15
N THR A 356 19.37 1.57 -10.25
CA THR A 356 20.72 0.99 -10.34
C THR A 356 21.30 1.25 -11.73
N TYR A 357 22.26 0.46 -12.19
CA TYR A 357 22.93 0.62 -13.48
C TYR A 357 23.00 -0.67 -14.29
N ASP A 358 22.93 -0.54 -15.61
CA ASP A 358 23.14 -1.62 -16.56
C ASP A 358 24.64 -1.97 -16.72
N ALA A 359 24.94 -2.97 -17.55
CA ALA A 359 26.32 -3.41 -17.83
C ALA A 359 27.21 -2.34 -18.48
N SER A 360 26.61 -1.29 -19.08
CA SER A 360 27.32 -0.15 -19.66
C SER A 360 27.44 1.03 -18.68
N GLY A 361 26.96 0.86 -17.44
CA GLY A 361 26.94 1.90 -16.42
C GLY A 361 25.92 3.01 -16.69
N ASN A 362 24.95 2.79 -17.59
CA ASN A 362 23.81 3.69 -17.72
C ASN A 362 22.80 3.40 -16.62
N ASP A 363 22.01 4.40 -16.28
CA ASP A 363 20.85 4.27 -15.40
C ASP A 363 19.90 3.16 -15.86
N LEU A 364 19.52 2.33 -14.92
CA LEU A 364 18.54 1.27 -15.05
C LEU A 364 17.59 1.39 -13.86
N TRP A 365 16.29 1.33 -14.12
CA TRP A 365 15.34 1.06 -13.05
C TRP A 365 14.57 -0.21 -13.33
N LEU A 366 14.25 -0.92 -12.25
CA LEU A 366 13.57 -2.20 -12.24
C LEU A 366 12.41 -2.10 -11.27
N VAL A 367 11.28 -2.70 -11.62
CA VAL A 367 10.06 -2.57 -10.83
C VAL A 367 9.49 -3.92 -10.43
N MET A 368 9.22 -4.07 -9.14
CA MET A 368 8.36 -5.12 -8.61
C MET A 368 7.00 -4.50 -8.37
N THR A 369 6.05 -4.78 -9.25
CA THR A 369 4.72 -4.14 -9.23
C THR A 369 3.82 -4.71 -8.14
N GLN A 370 4.03 -5.97 -7.76
CA GLN A 370 3.26 -6.66 -6.72
C GLN A 370 4.14 -7.69 -5.98
N GLY A 371 4.66 -7.30 -4.83
CA GLY A 371 5.24 -8.21 -3.86
C GLY A 371 4.15 -8.82 -2.98
N THR A 372 4.22 -10.13 -2.77
CA THR A 372 3.31 -10.88 -1.90
C THR A 372 4.05 -11.38 -0.67
N ARG A 373 3.39 -11.34 0.49
CA ARG A 373 3.96 -11.84 1.74
C ARG A 373 4.04 -13.37 1.72
N GLN A 374 5.21 -13.89 2.09
CA GLN A 374 5.53 -15.30 2.13
C GLN A 374 5.33 -15.87 3.56
N GLY A 375 5.29 -17.19 3.69
CA GLY A 375 5.11 -17.85 4.99
C GLY A 375 6.22 -17.57 6.02
N ASP A 376 7.42 -17.24 5.56
CA ASP A 376 8.56 -16.83 6.41
C ASP A 376 8.57 -15.32 6.71
N GLY A 377 7.53 -14.58 6.31
CA GLY A 377 7.40 -13.13 6.50
C GLY A 377 8.13 -12.27 5.48
N SER A 378 8.91 -12.86 4.57
CA SER A 378 9.53 -12.13 3.46
C SER A 378 8.49 -11.71 2.42
N TRP A 379 8.86 -10.77 1.54
CA TRP A 379 8.05 -10.35 0.40
C TRP A 379 8.70 -10.81 -0.89
N ARG A 380 7.93 -11.39 -1.81
CA ARG A 380 8.43 -11.87 -3.11
C ARG A 380 7.55 -11.41 -4.25
N GLY A 381 8.14 -11.01 -5.37
CA GLY A 381 7.43 -10.64 -6.58
C GLY A 381 8.31 -10.68 -7.83
N ASP A 382 7.65 -10.66 -8.98
CA ASP A 382 8.31 -10.57 -10.28
C ASP A 382 8.94 -9.20 -10.48
N LEU A 383 10.11 -9.17 -11.14
CA LEU A 383 10.85 -7.96 -11.45
C LEU A 383 10.79 -7.69 -12.95
N TYR A 384 10.41 -6.47 -13.29
CA TYR A 384 10.18 -6.04 -14.67
C TYR A 384 11.14 -4.92 -15.07
N ARG A 385 11.48 -4.91 -16.36
CA ARG A 385 12.10 -3.80 -17.08
C ARG A 385 11.08 -3.26 -18.08
N THR A 386 11.05 -1.94 -18.24
CA THR A 386 10.11 -1.26 -19.11
C THR A 386 10.82 -0.44 -20.19
N ARG A 387 10.11 -0.16 -21.28
CA ARG A 387 10.41 0.88 -22.26
C ARG A 387 9.22 1.81 -22.38
N GLY A 388 9.40 3.03 -22.88
CA GLY A 388 8.30 3.98 -22.96
C GLY A 388 8.58 5.23 -23.77
N PRO A 389 7.58 6.10 -23.95
CA PRO A 389 7.78 7.42 -24.55
C PRO A 389 8.80 8.25 -23.77
N ALA A 390 9.55 9.08 -24.47
CA ALA A 390 10.49 10.01 -23.85
C ALA A 390 9.81 10.89 -22.80
N PHE A 391 10.56 11.30 -21.76
CA PHE A 391 10.06 12.08 -20.63
C PHE A 391 9.28 13.36 -20.99
N ASN A 392 9.56 13.96 -22.16
CA ASN A 392 8.93 15.18 -22.66
C ASN A 392 7.90 14.92 -23.76
N ALA A 393 7.49 13.67 -24.00
CA ALA A 393 6.49 13.34 -24.99
C ALA A 393 5.14 14.03 -24.69
N GLN A 394 4.53 14.58 -25.73
CA GLN A 394 3.24 15.26 -25.68
C GLN A 394 2.36 14.77 -26.84
N PRO A 395 1.37 13.89 -26.58
CA PRO A 395 1.06 13.26 -25.29
C PRO A 395 2.08 12.18 -24.90
N PHE A 396 2.16 11.87 -23.59
CA PHE A 396 2.79 10.62 -23.15
C PHE A 396 1.78 9.49 -23.35
N THR A 397 2.10 8.50 -24.18
CA THR A 397 1.26 7.31 -24.37
C THR A 397 1.48 6.34 -23.21
N PRO A 398 0.43 5.90 -22.49
CA PRO A 398 0.55 4.88 -21.45
C PRO A 398 1.18 3.59 -21.96
N LEU A 399 1.93 2.91 -21.10
CA LEU A 399 2.58 1.65 -21.47
C LEU A 399 1.57 0.52 -21.65
N ALA A 400 1.81 -0.31 -22.64
CA ALA A 400 1.09 -1.54 -22.91
C ALA A 400 1.91 -2.76 -22.47
N ALA A 401 1.29 -3.95 -22.52
CA ALA A 401 1.96 -5.20 -22.15
C ALA A 401 3.26 -5.46 -22.95
N GLY A 402 3.32 -5.01 -24.21
CA GLY A 402 4.53 -5.15 -25.05
C GLY A 402 5.71 -4.29 -24.59
N ASP A 403 5.46 -3.27 -23.76
CA ASP A 403 6.48 -2.37 -23.22
C ASP A 403 7.07 -2.86 -21.89
N VAL A 404 6.54 -3.95 -21.34
CA VAL A 404 6.89 -4.49 -20.03
C VAL A 404 7.48 -5.89 -20.21
N THR A 405 8.73 -6.09 -19.78
CA THR A 405 9.42 -7.39 -19.87
C THR A 405 9.74 -7.89 -18.47
N LYS A 406 9.30 -9.11 -18.11
CA LYS A 406 9.77 -9.80 -16.90
C LYS A 406 11.24 -10.17 -17.09
N VAL A 407 12.09 -9.70 -16.19
CA VAL A 407 13.55 -9.93 -16.25
C VAL A 407 14.06 -10.76 -15.08
N GLY A 408 13.25 -10.97 -14.04
CA GLY A 408 13.59 -11.83 -12.93
C GLY A 408 12.62 -11.67 -11.79
N GLU A 409 13.13 -11.72 -10.56
CA GLU A 409 12.34 -11.68 -9.33
C GLU A 409 13.09 -10.94 -8.23
N ALA A 410 12.36 -10.38 -7.27
CA ALA A 410 12.91 -9.75 -6.08
C ALA A 410 12.30 -10.38 -4.82
N ARG A 411 13.11 -10.45 -3.76
CA ARG A 411 12.74 -10.87 -2.42
C ARG A 411 13.27 -9.86 -1.40
N PHE A 412 12.40 -9.39 -0.52
CA PHE A 412 12.75 -8.56 0.62
C PHE A 412 12.54 -9.35 1.91
N ALA A 413 13.62 -9.53 2.69
CA ALA A 413 13.58 -10.15 4.01
C ALA A 413 14.01 -9.12 5.05
N PHE A 414 13.06 -8.59 5.81
CA PHE A 414 13.32 -7.57 6.82
C PHE A 414 13.67 -8.23 8.16
N SER A 415 14.76 -7.80 8.78
CA SER A 415 15.11 -8.22 10.15
C SER A 415 14.37 -7.40 11.19
N ASP A 416 14.08 -6.14 10.86
CA ASP A 416 13.28 -5.21 11.66
C ASP A 416 12.68 -4.11 10.75
N GLY A 417 11.99 -3.13 11.32
CA GLY A 417 11.39 -2.03 10.57
C GLY A 417 12.36 -1.05 9.90
N ALA A 418 13.66 -1.13 10.22
CA ALA A 418 14.72 -0.25 9.73
C ALA A 418 15.80 -0.98 8.90
N ASN A 419 15.89 -2.31 8.97
CA ASN A 419 16.94 -3.13 8.34
C ASN A 419 16.37 -4.35 7.63
N GLY A 420 17.03 -4.75 6.53
CA GLY A 420 16.64 -5.95 5.79
C GLY A 420 17.68 -6.39 4.75
N THR A 421 17.30 -7.40 3.99
CA THR A 421 18.06 -7.94 2.87
C THR A 421 17.20 -7.92 1.62
N LEU A 422 17.73 -7.30 0.55
CA LEU A 422 17.18 -7.38 -0.80
C LEU A 422 17.96 -8.46 -1.56
N SER A 423 17.28 -9.50 -2.00
CA SER A 423 17.79 -10.50 -2.95
C SER A 423 17.02 -10.37 -4.25
N PHE A 424 17.69 -10.28 -5.39
CA PHE A 424 17.02 -10.18 -6.68
C PHE A 424 17.81 -10.86 -7.79
N SER A 425 17.12 -11.21 -8.86
CA SER A 425 17.72 -11.71 -10.08
C SER A 425 17.30 -10.87 -11.28
N VAL A 426 18.23 -10.67 -12.22
CA VAL A 426 17.98 -9.99 -13.49
C VAL A 426 18.70 -10.76 -14.58
N ASP A 427 17.98 -11.21 -15.60
CA ASP A 427 18.52 -11.93 -16.75
C ASP A 427 19.44 -13.10 -16.33
N GLY A 428 19.04 -13.81 -15.26
CA GLY A 428 19.76 -14.96 -14.68
C GLY A 428 20.88 -14.63 -13.68
N ARG A 429 21.22 -13.35 -13.48
CA ARG A 429 22.25 -12.91 -12.53
C ARG A 429 21.63 -12.59 -11.18
N ALA A 430 22.05 -13.32 -10.14
CA ALA A 430 21.55 -13.15 -8.78
C ALA A 430 22.43 -12.19 -7.98
N VAL A 431 21.79 -11.31 -7.20
CA VAL A 431 22.44 -10.32 -6.35
C VAL A 431 21.76 -10.31 -4.98
N THR A 432 22.54 -10.15 -3.92
CA THR A 432 22.05 -10.01 -2.54
C THR A 432 22.71 -8.80 -1.89
N LYS A 433 21.91 -7.93 -1.28
CA LYS A 433 22.34 -6.67 -0.67
C LYS A 433 21.70 -6.50 0.70
N SER A 434 22.49 -6.11 1.69
CA SER A 434 21.95 -5.55 2.94
C SER A 434 21.39 -4.16 2.66
N ILE A 435 20.21 -3.86 3.19
CA ILE A 435 19.55 -2.56 3.04
C ILE A 435 19.11 -2.01 4.39
N THR A 436 19.15 -0.69 4.53
CA THR A 436 18.62 0.06 5.67
C THR A 436 17.83 1.25 5.18
N ARG A 437 16.90 1.79 5.97
CA ARG A 437 16.16 3.00 5.62
C ARG A 437 17.10 4.21 5.58
N GLN A 438 17.01 5.00 4.54
CA GLN A 438 17.83 6.21 4.43
C GLN A 438 17.34 7.30 5.38
N VAL A 439 18.27 7.90 6.12
CA VAL A 439 18.03 9.09 6.96
C VAL A 439 18.89 10.21 6.42
N PHE A 440 18.27 11.32 6.05
CA PHE A 440 18.94 12.49 5.49
C PHE A 440 18.50 13.81 6.17
N ALA A 441 17.46 13.78 7.00
CA ALA A 441 17.10 14.86 7.90
C ALA A 441 16.38 14.34 9.15
N SER A 442 16.16 15.21 10.14
CA SER A 442 15.29 14.90 11.29
C SER A 442 13.83 14.77 10.84
N GLY A 443 13.02 14.02 11.60
CA GLY A 443 11.61 13.80 11.25
C GLY A 443 11.43 12.80 10.10
N SER A 444 12.06 11.63 10.22
CA SER A 444 11.90 10.53 9.28
C SER A 444 10.46 10.04 9.18
N PRO A 445 10.00 9.48 8.05
CA PRO A 445 8.64 8.96 7.94
C PRO A 445 8.45 7.71 8.80
N SER A 446 7.42 7.75 9.65
CA SER A 446 6.77 6.60 10.27
C SER A 446 5.47 6.34 9.51
N CYS A 447 5.52 5.42 8.56
CA CYS A 447 4.36 5.08 7.76
C CYS A 447 3.57 3.97 8.43
N THR A 448 2.26 4.08 8.32
CA THR A 448 1.32 2.99 8.62
C THR A 448 0.47 2.82 7.38
N SER A 449 0.19 1.59 6.98
CA SER A 449 -0.98 1.40 6.16
C SER A 449 -2.16 1.74 7.07
N PRO A 450 -3.11 2.61 6.66
CA PRO A 450 -4.38 2.63 7.35
C PRO A 450 -4.80 1.16 7.43
N ALA A 451 -5.23 0.71 8.61
CA ALA A 451 -5.73 -0.65 8.76
C ALA A 451 -6.58 -0.90 7.53
N SER A 452 -6.29 -1.97 6.78
CA SER A 452 -7.35 -2.48 5.91
C SER A 452 -8.53 -2.50 6.85
N ALA A 453 -9.62 -1.81 6.51
CA ALA A 453 -10.84 -2.07 7.21
C ALA A 453 -10.92 -3.60 7.15
N GLN A 454 -10.74 -4.27 8.30
CA GLN A 454 -11.28 -5.61 8.47
C GLN A 454 -12.61 -5.53 7.77
N PRO A 455 -12.86 -6.32 6.70
CA PRO A 455 -13.99 -6.10 5.83
C PRO A 455 -15.17 -5.84 6.75
N VAL A 456 -15.63 -4.58 6.76
CA VAL A 456 -16.77 -4.18 7.58
C VAL A 456 -17.81 -5.18 7.14
N ALA A 457 -18.34 -5.98 8.07
CA ALA A 457 -19.30 -7.01 7.73
C ALA A 457 -20.38 -6.36 6.84
N GLY A 458 -20.31 -6.60 5.53
CA GLY A 458 -21.07 -5.84 4.53
C GLY A 458 -20.35 -5.15 3.36
N THR A 459 -19.03 -5.24 3.13
CA THR A 459 -18.38 -4.77 1.87
C THR A 459 -17.61 -5.84 1.08
N ASP A 460 -17.59 -7.09 1.53
CA ASP A 460 -17.04 -8.20 0.75
C ASP A 460 -17.96 -8.54 -0.44
N GLY A 461 -17.52 -8.23 -1.66
CA GLY A 461 -18.30 -8.40 -2.89
C GLY A 461 -18.86 -9.81 -3.10
N PRO A 462 -18.06 -10.89 -2.93
CA PRO A 462 -18.54 -12.26 -2.95
C PRO A 462 -19.60 -12.57 -1.89
N THR A 463 -19.41 -12.17 -0.63
CA THR A 463 -20.41 -12.36 0.44
C THR A 463 -21.68 -11.56 0.17
N LEU A 464 -21.57 -10.31 -0.27
CA LEU A 464 -22.70 -9.48 -0.68
C LEU A 464 -23.47 -10.11 -1.84
N TYR A 465 -22.76 -10.61 -2.86
CA TYR A 465 -23.39 -11.31 -3.98
C TYR A 465 -24.09 -12.59 -3.51
N ALA A 466 -23.46 -13.37 -2.63
CA ALA A 466 -24.06 -14.59 -2.06
C ALA A 466 -25.36 -14.27 -1.29
N ASN A 467 -25.36 -13.21 -0.49
CA ASN A 467 -26.48 -12.83 0.37
C ASN A 467 -27.63 -12.15 -0.36
N HIS A 468 -27.34 -11.40 -1.44
CA HIS A 468 -28.32 -10.51 -2.07
C HIS A 468 -28.67 -10.88 -3.52
N CYS A 469 -27.86 -11.70 -4.20
CA CYS A 469 -27.99 -11.93 -5.64
C CYS A 469 -28.04 -13.42 -6.01
N ALA A 470 -27.29 -14.28 -5.33
CA ALA A 470 -27.04 -15.66 -5.76
C ALA A 470 -28.30 -16.54 -5.79
N SER A 471 -29.30 -16.26 -4.94
CA SER A 471 -30.57 -16.99 -4.91
C SER A 471 -31.33 -16.92 -6.25
N CYS A 472 -31.21 -15.81 -6.98
CA CYS A 472 -31.85 -15.61 -8.28
C CYS A 472 -30.85 -15.72 -9.45
N HIS A 473 -29.58 -15.41 -9.24
CA HIS A 473 -28.58 -15.29 -10.30
C HIS A 473 -27.54 -16.41 -10.36
N GLN A 474 -27.72 -17.46 -9.52
CA GLN A 474 -26.82 -18.58 -9.30
C GLN A 474 -25.60 -18.21 -8.45
N PRO A 475 -24.84 -19.17 -7.88
CA PRO A 475 -23.60 -18.88 -7.16
C PRO A 475 -22.61 -18.06 -7.99
N LEU A 476 -21.74 -17.27 -7.35
CA LEU A 476 -20.87 -16.30 -8.02
C LEU A 476 -20.05 -16.92 -9.16
N ALA A 477 -19.47 -18.11 -8.92
CA ALA A 477 -18.66 -18.85 -9.90
C ALA A 477 -19.44 -19.28 -11.16
N THR A 478 -20.77 -19.36 -11.08
CA THR A 478 -21.67 -19.78 -12.16
C THR A 478 -22.70 -18.70 -12.51
N SER A 479 -22.47 -17.47 -12.04
CA SER A 479 -23.43 -16.38 -12.15
C SER A 479 -23.71 -16.05 -13.61
N THR A 480 -24.99 -15.97 -13.97
CA THR A 480 -25.42 -15.49 -15.30
C THR A 480 -25.23 -13.98 -15.49
N LYS A 481 -24.73 -13.28 -14.47
CA LYS A 481 -24.55 -11.82 -14.44
C LYS A 481 -23.08 -11.38 -14.43
N GLY A 482 -22.17 -12.29 -14.78
CA GLY A 482 -20.77 -11.94 -15.04
C GLY A 482 -20.62 -10.80 -16.05
N GLY A 483 -19.68 -9.88 -15.82
CA GLY A 483 -19.43 -8.72 -16.69
C GLY A 483 -20.49 -7.62 -16.63
N THR A 484 -21.31 -7.59 -15.58
CA THR A 484 -22.21 -6.45 -15.36
C THR A 484 -21.43 -5.19 -14.96
N THR A 485 -22.06 -4.03 -15.08
CA THR A 485 -21.50 -2.73 -14.66
C THR A 485 -22.33 -2.13 -13.53
N LEU A 486 -21.72 -1.24 -12.75
CA LEU A 486 -22.41 -0.51 -11.68
C LEU A 486 -23.65 0.22 -12.21
N ALA A 487 -23.49 0.95 -13.31
CA ALA A 487 -24.58 1.69 -13.94
C ALA A 487 -25.74 0.76 -14.33
N ARG A 488 -25.45 -0.41 -14.93
CA ARG A 488 -26.49 -1.38 -15.33
C ARG A 488 -27.21 -1.96 -14.13
N THR A 489 -26.48 -2.30 -13.07
CA THR A 489 -27.04 -2.84 -11.83
C THR A 489 -27.92 -1.79 -11.12
N GLN A 490 -27.47 -0.54 -11.04
CA GLN A 490 -28.25 0.57 -10.46
C GLN A 490 -29.52 0.85 -11.27
N SER A 491 -29.44 0.90 -12.59
CA SER A 491 -30.63 1.08 -13.44
C SER A 491 -31.63 -0.07 -13.29
N ALA A 492 -31.17 -1.31 -13.12
CA ALA A 492 -32.04 -2.46 -12.88
C ALA A 492 -32.74 -2.39 -11.51
N ILE A 493 -32.05 -1.94 -10.46
CA ILE A 493 -32.65 -1.76 -9.13
C ILE A 493 -33.68 -0.63 -9.15
N VAL A 494 -33.33 0.53 -9.73
CA VAL A 494 -34.23 1.69 -9.86
C VAL A 494 -35.46 1.35 -10.72
N GLY A 495 -35.26 0.61 -11.80
CA GLY A 495 -36.33 0.14 -12.68
C GLY A 495 -37.09 -1.08 -12.14
N ASN A 496 -36.75 -1.58 -10.94
CA ASN A 496 -37.29 -2.80 -10.35
C ASN A 496 -37.33 -4.01 -11.31
N VAL A 497 -36.31 -4.11 -12.17
CA VAL A 497 -36.25 -5.13 -13.21
C VAL A 497 -36.12 -6.51 -12.57
N GLY A 498 -37.05 -7.43 -12.87
CA GLY A 498 -37.06 -8.76 -12.28
C GLY A 498 -37.26 -8.77 -10.76
N GLY A 499 -37.82 -7.71 -10.19
CA GLY A 499 -38.06 -7.58 -8.74
C GLY A 499 -36.85 -7.08 -7.94
N MET A 500 -35.80 -6.55 -8.58
CA MET A 500 -34.56 -6.11 -7.90
C MET A 500 -34.72 -4.87 -6.99
N GLY A 501 -35.89 -4.23 -6.94
CA GLY A 501 -36.13 -3.00 -6.18
C GLY A 501 -35.93 -3.12 -4.67
N PHE A 502 -36.06 -4.31 -4.09
CA PHE A 502 -35.79 -4.53 -2.65
C PHE A 502 -34.30 -4.30 -2.28
N LEU A 503 -33.42 -4.24 -3.27
CA LEU A 503 -31.99 -3.97 -3.12
C LEU A 503 -31.68 -2.46 -3.07
N SER A 504 -32.69 -1.59 -3.08
CA SER A 504 -32.51 -0.12 -3.02
C SER A 504 -31.77 0.37 -1.77
N ASN A 505 -31.68 -0.47 -0.73
CA ASN A 505 -30.96 -0.17 0.51
C ASN A 505 -29.46 -0.48 0.44
N LEU A 506 -28.98 -1.13 -0.64
CA LEU A 506 -27.54 -1.31 -0.85
C LEU A 506 -26.90 0.01 -1.28
N SER A 507 -25.84 0.42 -0.58
CA SER A 507 -25.08 1.61 -0.94
C SER A 507 -24.33 1.44 -2.26
N THR A 508 -23.97 2.56 -2.90
CA THR A 508 -23.15 2.55 -4.13
C THR A 508 -21.87 1.74 -3.96
N ALA A 509 -21.17 1.87 -2.82
CA ALA A 509 -19.94 1.14 -2.52
C ALA A 509 -20.16 -0.39 -2.44
N GLN A 510 -21.31 -0.83 -1.91
CA GLN A 510 -21.67 -2.25 -1.85
C GLN A 510 -22.02 -2.81 -3.23
N LEU A 511 -22.72 -2.02 -4.06
CA LEU A 511 -23.00 -2.38 -5.44
C LEU A 511 -21.72 -2.44 -6.29
N GLU A 512 -20.77 -1.53 -6.05
CA GLU A 512 -19.43 -1.55 -6.66
C GLU A 512 -18.66 -2.82 -6.29
N ALA A 513 -18.67 -3.23 -5.02
CA ALA A 513 -18.03 -4.46 -4.57
C ALA A 513 -18.65 -5.71 -5.21
N ILE A 514 -19.97 -5.79 -5.32
CA ILE A 514 -20.68 -6.87 -6.02
C ILE A 514 -20.30 -6.90 -7.50
N VAL A 515 -20.26 -5.74 -8.15
CA VAL A 515 -19.90 -5.62 -9.58
C VAL A 515 -18.45 -6.02 -9.82
N ALA A 516 -17.53 -5.67 -8.93
CA ALA A 516 -16.14 -6.08 -8.98
C ALA A 516 -16.00 -7.61 -8.84
N ALA A 517 -16.77 -8.23 -7.93
CA ALA A 517 -16.81 -9.69 -7.79
C ALA A 517 -17.40 -10.41 -9.02
N LEU A 518 -18.31 -9.73 -9.74
CA LEU A 518 -18.91 -10.20 -10.99
C LEU A 518 -18.09 -9.84 -12.23
N ALA A 519 -16.98 -9.10 -12.11
CA ALA A 519 -16.11 -8.82 -13.24
C ALA A 519 -15.58 -10.16 -13.78
N PRO A 520 -15.60 -10.39 -15.10
CA PRO A 520 -15.03 -11.61 -15.64
C PRO A 520 -13.56 -11.64 -15.28
N PHE A 521 -13.10 -12.80 -14.78
CA PHE A 521 -11.71 -13.20 -14.99
C PHE A 521 -11.41 -12.89 -16.46
N VAL A 522 -10.40 -12.08 -16.75
CA VAL A 522 -9.81 -12.06 -18.09
C VAL A 522 -8.85 -13.24 -18.08
N PRO A 523 -9.21 -14.42 -18.64
CA PRO A 523 -8.22 -15.46 -18.82
C PRO A 523 -7.31 -14.98 -19.95
N THR A 524 -6.01 -15.21 -19.80
CA THR A 524 -5.16 -15.34 -20.99
C THR A 524 -5.83 -16.34 -21.94
N ALA A 525 -5.94 -16.00 -23.23
CA ALA A 525 -6.63 -16.82 -24.22
C ALA A 525 -6.17 -18.30 -24.12
N PRO A 526 -7.08 -19.29 -24.08
CA PRO A 526 -6.66 -20.68 -23.96
C PRO A 526 -5.89 -21.12 -25.19
N ALA A 527 -4.71 -21.71 -24.97
CA ALA A 527 -4.04 -22.48 -26.00
C ALA A 527 -4.81 -23.81 -26.20
N CYS A 528 -4.90 -24.28 -27.44
CA CYS A 528 -5.46 -25.60 -27.78
C CYS A 528 -4.88 -26.74 -26.89
N GLY A 529 -3.63 -26.58 -26.44
CA GLY A 529 -2.86 -27.49 -25.59
C GLY A 529 -3.44 -27.71 -24.19
N SER A 530 -4.33 -26.81 -23.75
CA SER A 530 -4.91 -26.85 -22.41
C SER A 530 -5.98 -27.94 -22.25
N CYS A 531 -6.51 -28.46 -23.37
CA CYS A 531 -7.55 -29.49 -23.36
C CYS A 531 -7.20 -30.71 -24.24
N HIS A 532 -6.43 -30.54 -25.32
CA HIS A 532 -5.97 -31.62 -26.22
C HIS A 532 -4.57 -31.34 -26.80
N SER A 533 -3.97 -32.30 -27.50
CA SER A 533 -2.69 -32.10 -28.21
C SER A 533 -2.77 -30.97 -29.23
N VAL A 534 -1.64 -30.29 -29.46
CA VAL A 534 -1.50 -29.20 -30.43
C VAL A 534 -0.67 -29.65 -31.63
N PRO A 535 -1.27 -29.75 -32.83
CA PRO A 535 -2.72 -29.78 -33.11
C PRO A 535 -3.37 -31.11 -32.67
N PRO A 536 -4.72 -31.21 -32.63
CA PRO A 536 -5.40 -32.45 -32.25
C PRO A 536 -4.96 -33.61 -33.16
N VAL A 537 -4.29 -34.61 -32.60
CA VAL A 537 -3.69 -35.73 -33.36
C VAL A 537 -4.70 -36.80 -33.81
N THR A 538 -5.95 -36.40 -34.06
CA THR A 538 -7.04 -37.32 -34.40
C THR A 538 -7.76 -36.91 -35.68
N GLY A 539 -8.26 -37.91 -36.41
CA GLY A 539 -9.01 -37.74 -37.66
C GLY A 539 -8.19 -37.06 -38.77
N GLY A 540 -8.85 -36.22 -39.57
CA GLY A 540 -8.24 -35.55 -40.72
C GLY A 540 -7.14 -34.52 -40.41
N HIS A 541 -6.94 -34.06 -39.17
CA HIS A 541 -5.91 -33.06 -38.85
C HIS A 541 -4.49 -33.59 -39.11
N VAL A 542 -4.21 -34.86 -38.79
CA VAL A 542 -2.90 -35.49 -39.00
C VAL A 542 -2.51 -35.52 -40.48
N ARG A 543 -3.48 -35.65 -41.39
CA ARG A 543 -3.23 -35.70 -42.84
C ARG A 543 -3.06 -34.30 -43.47
N HIS A 544 -3.66 -33.27 -42.88
CA HIS A 544 -3.70 -31.93 -43.45
C HIS A 544 -2.69 -30.96 -42.82
N GLU A 545 -2.23 -31.20 -41.59
CA GLU A 545 -1.21 -30.38 -40.92
C GLU A 545 0.07 -30.16 -41.75
N PRO A 546 0.62 -31.17 -42.48
CA PRO A 546 1.80 -30.96 -43.31
C PRO A 546 1.53 -30.14 -44.60
N ARG A 547 0.25 -29.88 -44.93
CA ARG A 547 -0.19 -29.36 -46.23
C ARG A 547 -1.02 -28.08 -46.15
N ALA A 548 -1.55 -27.73 -44.97
CA ALA A 548 -2.41 -26.57 -44.77
C ALA A 548 -2.27 -26.04 -43.34
N SER A 549 -2.29 -24.71 -43.20
CA SER A 549 -2.25 -24.05 -41.90
C SER A 549 -3.62 -24.12 -41.19
N CYS A 550 -3.65 -23.97 -39.86
CA CYS A 550 -4.89 -23.93 -39.09
C CYS A 550 -5.84 -22.82 -39.61
N ALA A 551 -5.29 -21.67 -39.99
CA ALA A 551 -6.06 -20.56 -40.54
C ALA A 551 -6.70 -20.86 -41.89
N THR A 552 -6.16 -21.82 -42.65
CA THR A 552 -6.74 -22.27 -43.93
C THR A 552 -8.10 -22.92 -43.74
N CYS A 553 -8.32 -23.60 -42.61
CA CYS A 553 -9.57 -24.31 -42.34
C CYS A 553 -10.49 -23.56 -41.35
N HIS A 554 -9.92 -22.79 -40.43
CA HIS A 554 -10.66 -22.16 -39.32
C HIS A 554 -10.74 -20.63 -39.41
N GLY A 555 -10.02 -20.00 -40.34
CA GLY A 555 -9.95 -18.55 -40.50
C GLY A 555 -8.81 -17.89 -39.73
N ALA A 556 -8.65 -16.58 -39.92
CA ALA A 556 -7.58 -15.80 -39.28
C ALA A 556 -7.59 -15.97 -37.75
N GLY A 557 -6.44 -15.88 -37.08
CA GLY A 557 -6.34 -16.02 -35.62
C GLY A 557 -6.28 -17.46 -35.08
N TYR A 558 -6.52 -18.47 -35.92
CA TYR A 558 -6.27 -19.87 -35.60
C TYR A 558 -4.85 -20.28 -36.01
N GLY A 559 -4.06 -20.76 -35.04
CA GLY A 559 -2.70 -21.25 -35.22
C GLY A 559 -2.44 -22.48 -34.33
N PRO A 560 -1.27 -23.12 -34.39
CA PRO A 560 -0.99 -24.34 -33.62
C PRO A 560 -1.31 -24.15 -32.14
N GLY A 561 -0.81 -23.07 -31.51
CA GLY A 561 -1.05 -22.76 -30.10
C GLY A 561 -2.14 -21.73 -29.80
N SER A 562 -2.90 -21.25 -30.80
CA SER A 562 -3.80 -20.10 -30.63
C SER A 562 -5.16 -20.32 -31.29
N THR A 563 -6.21 -19.88 -30.61
CA THR A 563 -7.60 -19.86 -31.11
C THR A 563 -8.18 -18.46 -31.01
N GLN A 564 -9.34 -18.22 -31.61
CA GLN A 564 -10.12 -17.02 -31.34
C GLN A 564 -11.16 -17.27 -30.24
N ALA A 565 -11.11 -16.48 -29.17
CA ALA A 565 -12.05 -16.59 -28.04
C ALA A 565 -13.52 -16.41 -28.44
N ALA A 566 -13.80 -15.58 -29.46
CA ALA A 566 -15.15 -15.31 -29.94
C ALA A 566 -15.82 -16.52 -30.61
N THR A 567 -15.03 -17.42 -31.21
CA THR A 567 -15.55 -18.57 -31.98
C THR A 567 -15.23 -19.93 -31.38
N HIS A 568 -14.25 -20.03 -30.47
CA HIS A 568 -13.88 -21.32 -29.86
C HIS A 568 -14.69 -21.67 -28.59
N ASN A 569 -15.31 -20.68 -27.94
CA ASN A 569 -16.02 -20.87 -26.67
C ASN A 569 -17.52 -21.20 -26.85
N ASN A 570 -18.00 -21.42 -28.07
CA ASN A 570 -19.40 -21.75 -28.36
C ASN A 570 -19.67 -23.27 -28.48
N GLY A 571 -18.64 -24.11 -28.33
CA GLY A 571 -18.75 -25.57 -28.43
C GLY A 571 -18.97 -26.13 -29.85
N VAL A 572 -18.83 -25.30 -30.89
CA VAL A 572 -19.04 -25.70 -32.29
C VAL A 572 -17.70 -25.85 -33.02
N ARG A 573 -17.52 -26.95 -33.79
CA ARG A 573 -16.39 -27.11 -34.71
C ARG A 573 -16.60 -26.24 -35.95
N GLU A 574 -16.05 -25.04 -35.96
CA GLU A 574 -16.16 -24.14 -37.10
C GLU A 574 -15.03 -24.39 -38.10
N VAL A 575 -15.33 -25.17 -39.13
CA VAL A 575 -14.56 -25.23 -40.38
C VAL A 575 -15.24 -24.28 -41.35
N LEU A 576 -14.49 -23.37 -41.97
CA LEU A 576 -15.02 -22.33 -42.84
C LEU A 576 -15.90 -22.92 -43.95
N ALA A 577 -17.13 -22.43 -44.10
CA ALA A 577 -17.98 -22.80 -45.23
C ALA A 577 -17.32 -22.49 -46.59
N ALA A 578 -16.38 -21.54 -46.64
CA ALA A 578 -15.60 -21.18 -47.82
C ALA A 578 -14.74 -22.32 -48.39
N ILE A 579 -14.39 -23.34 -47.59
CA ILE A 579 -13.75 -24.55 -48.11
C ILE A 579 -14.77 -25.60 -48.62
N GLY A 580 -16.05 -25.23 -48.69
CA GLY A 580 -17.12 -26.09 -49.16
C GLY A 580 -17.48 -27.20 -48.20
N TRP A 581 -17.22 -27.02 -46.89
CA TRP A 581 -17.50 -28.04 -45.88
C TRP A 581 -19.01 -28.18 -45.65
N ASN A 582 -19.52 -29.38 -45.88
CA ASN A 582 -20.86 -29.80 -45.48
C ASN A 582 -20.76 -30.66 -44.21
N ALA A 583 -21.18 -30.09 -43.08
CA ALA A 583 -21.11 -30.76 -41.79
C ALA A 583 -22.01 -32.02 -41.68
N ALA A 584 -23.15 -32.04 -42.39
CA ALA A 584 -24.10 -33.15 -42.34
C ALA A 584 -23.59 -34.36 -43.15
N ALA A 585 -23.04 -34.12 -44.34
CA ALA A 585 -22.47 -35.15 -45.20
C ALA A 585 -20.99 -35.45 -44.89
N ARG A 586 -20.35 -34.64 -44.04
CA ARG A 586 -18.91 -34.63 -43.77
C ARG A 586 -18.07 -34.59 -45.06
N THR A 587 -18.44 -33.75 -46.03
CA THR A 587 -17.78 -33.65 -47.35
C THR A 587 -17.27 -32.24 -47.61
N CYS A 588 -16.19 -32.09 -48.37
CA CYS A 588 -15.76 -30.78 -48.91
C CYS A 588 -16.10 -30.71 -50.41
N THR A 589 -16.52 -29.55 -50.92
CA THR A 589 -16.80 -29.36 -52.36
C THR A 589 -15.68 -28.65 -53.13
N ASN A 590 -14.59 -28.27 -52.47
CA ASN A 590 -13.54 -27.42 -53.06
C ASN A 590 -12.28 -28.17 -53.53
N GLY A 591 -11.44 -27.49 -54.32
CA GLY A 591 -10.41 -28.06 -55.22
C GLY A 591 -9.25 -28.88 -54.64
N CYS A 592 -9.16 -29.14 -53.33
CA CYS A 592 -8.05 -29.91 -52.78
C CYS A 592 -8.18 -31.44 -53.04
N HIS A 593 -9.40 -31.99 -52.95
CA HIS A 593 -9.63 -33.44 -53.14
C HIS A 593 -10.99 -33.79 -53.81
N GLY A 594 -11.74 -32.82 -54.34
CA GLY A 594 -13.09 -33.05 -54.90
C GLY A 594 -14.12 -33.37 -53.81
N ALA A 595 -15.26 -34.02 -54.18
CA ALA A 595 -16.38 -34.35 -53.29
C ALA A 595 -16.08 -35.49 -52.27
N GLY A 596 -14.83 -35.58 -51.79
CA GLY A 596 -14.40 -36.59 -50.83
C GLY A 596 -15.02 -36.39 -49.45
N THR A 597 -15.26 -37.51 -48.75
CA THR A 597 -15.73 -37.54 -47.36
C THR A 597 -14.56 -37.45 -46.38
N TRP A 598 -14.67 -36.60 -45.36
CA TRP A 598 -13.81 -36.57 -44.17
C TRP A 598 -14.14 -37.79 -43.29
N SER A 599 -13.53 -38.92 -43.63
CA SER A 599 -13.67 -40.16 -42.87
C SER A 599 -12.90 -40.08 -41.53
N THR A 600 -13.38 -40.82 -40.52
CA THR A 600 -12.77 -40.97 -39.19
C THR A 600 -11.82 -42.16 -39.07
N THR A 601 -11.31 -42.70 -40.18
CA THR A 601 -10.21 -43.71 -40.16
C THR A 601 -8.85 -43.11 -40.47
#